data_AF-A0A832UHV8-F1
#
_entry.id   AF-A0A832UHV8-F1
#
_cell.length_a   1.000
_cell.length_b   1.000
_cell.length_c   1.000
_cell.angle_alpha   90.00
_cell.angle_beta   90.00
_cell.angle_gamma   90.00
#
_symmetry.space_group_name_H-M   'P 1'
#
loop_
_entity.id
_entity.type
_entity.pdbx_description
1 polymer ?
#
loop_
_entity_poly.entity_id
_entity_poly.type
_entity_poly.pdbx_seq_one_letter_code
_entity_poly.pdbx_strand_id
1 'polypeptide(L)'
;MKPLSVLPGFLFVLLIAALCVAGCTSVSPGNQPSPPDPARCGITSCHGLDLACGQNAPEVCTMEYRLGDKCRQYARCDTSGGSCTLVTEPEFEVCKACVEQCEIYSDPSKAFECEAKC
;
A
#
# COMPACT_ATOMS: atom_id res chain seq x y z
N MET A 1 -50.75 3.88 -52.82
CA MET A 1 -50.79 4.25 -51.39
C MET A 1 -50.06 3.17 -50.59
N LYS A 2 -48.93 3.49 -49.95
CA LYS A 2 -48.26 2.68 -48.91
C LYS A 2 -47.54 3.66 -47.97
N PRO A 3 -47.88 3.73 -46.68
CA PRO A 3 -47.25 4.65 -45.75
C PRO A 3 -46.06 4.03 -45.02
N LEU A 4 -45.16 4.94 -44.66
CA LEU A 4 -44.29 4.96 -43.49
C LEU A 4 -43.30 3.80 -43.28
N SER A 5 -42.08 4.03 -43.75
CA SER A 5 -40.85 3.44 -43.23
C SER A 5 -40.06 4.53 -42.49
N VAL A 6 -40.51 4.94 -41.30
CA VAL A 6 -39.84 5.98 -40.48
C VAL A 6 -39.66 5.55 -39.01
N LEU A 7 -40.09 4.33 -38.65
CA LEU A 7 -40.10 3.87 -37.26
C LEU A 7 -38.74 3.45 -36.64
N PRO A 8 -37.68 3.05 -37.37
CA PRO A 8 -36.48 2.51 -36.70
C PRO A 8 -35.49 3.60 -36.24
N GLY A 9 -35.53 4.81 -36.81
CA GLY A 9 -34.58 5.88 -36.49
C GLY A 9 -34.84 6.57 -35.16
N PHE A 10 -36.12 6.83 -34.84
CA PHE A 10 -36.51 7.51 -33.60
C PHE A 10 -36.23 6.66 -32.35
N LEU A 11 -36.38 5.34 -32.45
CA LEU A 11 -36.09 4.43 -31.34
C LEU A 11 -34.60 4.42 -31.00
N PHE A 12 -33.73 4.50 -32.02
CA PHE A 12 -32.29 4.52 -31.86
C PHE A 12 -31.80 5.81 -31.19
N VAL A 13 -32.36 6.95 -31.57
CA VAL A 13 -32.02 8.25 -30.95
C VAL A 13 -32.45 8.31 -29.49
N LEU A 14 -33.62 7.76 -29.14
CA LEU A 14 -34.09 7.70 -27.75
C LEU A 14 -33.22 6.77 -26.87
N LEU A 15 -32.74 5.66 -27.42
CA LEU A 15 -31.84 4.73 -26.71
C LEU A 15 -30.47 5.36 -26.41
N ILE A 16 -29.90 6.12 -27.34
CA ILE A 16 -28.62 6.83 -27.13
C ILE A 16 -28.78 7.95 -26.09
N ALA A 17 -29.89 8.70 -26.14
CA ALA A 17 -30.15 9.74 -25.16
C ALA A 17 -30.29 9.18 -23.72
N ALA A 18 -30.91 8.01 -23.54
CA ALA A 18 -31.02 7.37 -22.23
C ALA A 18 -29.67 6.91 -21.67
N LEU A 19 -28.74 6.45 -22.51
CA LEU A 19 -27.40 6.02 -22.09
C LEU A 19 -26.50 7.19 -21.67
N CYS A 20 -26.69 8.39 -22.22
CA CYS A 20 -25.88 9.56 -21.86
C CYS A 20 -26.23 10.16 -20.49
N VAL A 21 -27.44 9.97 -19.97
CA VAL A 21 -27.86 10.57 -18.68
C VAL A 21 -27.43 9.72 -17.47
N ALA A 22 -27.14 8.43 -17.66
CA ALA A 22 -26.74 7.53 -16.57
C ALA A 22 -25.24 7.62 -16.19
N GLY A 23 -24.42 8.34 -16.97
CA GLY A 23 -22.95 8.33 -16.82
C GLY A 23 -22.34 9.44 -15.96
N CYS A 24 -23.11 10.41 -15.47
CA CYS A 24 -22.54 11.66 -14.94
C CYS A 24 -22.67 11.90 -13.43
N THR A 25 -23.18 10.97 -12.61
CA THR A 25 -23.40 11.26 -11.17
C THR A 25 -22.63 10.40 -10.18
N SER A 26 -21.67 9.58 -10.63
CA SER A 26 -20.85 8.78 -9.70
C SER A 26 -19.53 9.46 -9.35
N VAL A 27 -19.57 10.74 -8.95
CA VAL A 27 -18.45 11.33 -8.19
C VAL A 27 -18.67 10.91 -6.74
N SER A 28 -18.03 9.82 -6.34
CA SER A 28 -17.93 9.46 -4.93
C SER A 28 -17.22 10.61 -4.19
N PRO A 29 -17.77 11.15 -3.09
CA PRO A 29 -17.04 12.07 -2.24
C PRO A 29 -16.02 11.25 -1.42
N GLY A 30 -14.97 10.79 -2.09
CA GLY A 30 -13.97 9.89 -1.52
C GLY A 30 -12.59 10.50 -1.63
N ASN A 31 -12.02 10.79 -0.45
CA ASN A 31 -10.61 11.13 -0.19
C ASN A 31 -10.19 12.56 -0.50
N GLN A 32 -10.72 13.50 0.29
CA GLN A 32 -9.90 14.63 0.70
C GLN A 32 -8.85 14.07 1.69
N PRO A 33 -7.54 14.14 1.42
CA PRO A 33 -6.54 13.68 2.38
C PRO A 33 -6.69 14.54 3.64
N SER A 34 -7.06 13.90 4.76
CA SER A 34 -7.01 14.54 6.06
C SER A 34 -5.60 15.10 6.27
N PRO A 35 -5.45 16.30 6.87
CA PRO A 35 -4.14 16.81 7.22
C PRO A 35 -3.40 15.75 8.06
N PRO A 36 -2.11 15.50 7.80
CA PRO A 36 -1.34 14.47 8.49
C PRO A 36 -1.43 14.74 9.99
N ASP A 37 -2.03 13.78 10.71
CA ASP A 37 -2.17 13.86 12.14
C ASP A 37 -0.77 13.85 12.76
N PRO A 38 -0.31 14.93 13.41
CA PRO A 38 1.04 15.05 13.96
C PRO A 38 1.33 14.04 15.08
N ALA A 39 0.34 13.20 15.45
CA ALA A 39 0.48 12.13 16.42
C ALA A 39 0.99 10.79 15.84
N ARG A 40 1.21 10.65 14.53
CA ARG A 40 1.54 9.35 13.90
C ARG A 40 3.04 9.10 13.77
N CYS A 41 3.72 9.04 14.91
CA CYS A 41 5.08 8.49 14.93
C CYS A 41 5.04 6.98 14.70
N GLY A 42 5.67 6.52 13.62
CA GLY A 42 5.76 5.10 13.31
C GLY A 42 6.78 4.81 12.21
N ILE A 43 6.99 3.52 11.93
CA ILE A 43 7.92 3.07 10.89
C ILE A 43 7.32 3.45 9.54
N THR A 44 8.09 4.15 8.72
CA THR A 44 7.64 4.76 7.46
C THR A 44 7.67 3.80 6.27
N SER A 45 8.39 2.69 6.37
CA SER A 45 8.38 1.60 5.39
C SER A 45 7.41 0.50 5.80
N CYS A 46 6.71 -0.11 4.85
CA CYS A 46 5.82 -1.25 5.13
C CYS A 46 6.56 -2.58 5.30
N HIS A 47 7.63 -2.77 4.52
CA HIS A 47 8.36 -4.03 4.42
C HIS A 47 9.87 -3.80 4.29
N GLY A 48 10.66 -4.84 4.51
CA GLY A 48 12.12 -4.88 4.44
C GLY A 48 12.83 -4.52 5.73
N LEU A 49 14.16 -4.41 5.64
CA LEU A 49 15.10 -4.13 6.72
C LEU A 49 15.48 -2.65 6.87
N ASP A 50 15.20 -1.83 5.86
CA ASP A 50 15.47 -0.40 5.91
C ASP A 50 14.33 0.31 6.66
N LEU A 51 14.52 0.45 7.97
CA LEU A 51 13.54 1.04 8.87
C LEU A 51 13.90 2.48 9.15
N ALA A 52 12.92 3.36 8.99
CA ALA A 52 13.01 4.75 9.40
C ALA A 52 11.73 5.16 10.11
N CYS A 53 11.86 5.91 11.19
CA CYS A 53 10.73 6.47 11.92
C CYS A 53 10.40 7.87 11.41
N GLY A 54 9.12 8.20 11.38
CA GLY A 54 8.65 9.50 10.97
C GLY A 54 7.17 9.72 11.25
N GLN A 55 6.69 10.93 10.95
CA GLN A 55 5.29 11.34 11.17
C GLN A 55 4.33 10.83 10.07
N ASN A 56 4.86 10.17 9.04
CA ASN A 56 4.12 9.70 7.88
C ASN A 56 4.07 8.16 7.88
N ALA A 57 3.82 7.55 9.04
CA ALA A 57 3.64 6.11 9.12
C ALA A 57 2.42 5.67 8.27
N PRO A 58 2.54 4.59 7.47
CA PRO A 58 1.44 4.10 6.66
C PRO A 58 0.31 3.58 7.57
N GLU A 59 -0.93 3.96 7.26
CA GLU A 59 -2.11 3.44 7.99
C GLU A 59 -2.34 1.95 7.70
N VAL A 60 -2.05 1.53 6.47
CA VAL A 60 -2.25 0.16 5.98
C VAL A 60 -1.08 -0.20 5.08
N CYS A 61 -0.61 -1.43 5.23
CA CYS A 61 0.37 -2.05 4.34
C CYS A 61 -0.28 -3.18 3.55
N THR A 62 0.31 -3.51 2.40
CA THR A 62 -0.04 -4.73 1.66
C THR A 62 0.29 -5.96 2.50
N MET A 63 -0.38 -7.07 2.25
CA MET A 63 -0.03 -8.38 2.83
C MET A 63 1.20 -9.03 2.15
N GLU A 64 2.03 -8.22 1.49
CA GLU A 64 3.29 -8.66 0.91
C GLU A 64 4.23 -9.05 2.06
N TYR A 65 5.09 -10.04 1.85
CA TYR A 65 6.20 -10.31 2.75
C TYR A 65 7.50 -10.05 1.98
N ARG A 66 8.38 -9.21 2.54
CA ARG A 66 9.73 -9.00 1.99
C ARG A 66 10.78 -9.57 2.91
N LEU A 67 11.93 -9.88 2.32
CA LEU A 67 13.09 -10.37 3.03
C LEU A 67 13.41 -9.42 4.19
N GLY A 68 13.46 -9.97 5.41
CA GLY A 68 13.76 -9.24 6.63
C GLY A 68 12.57 -8.60 7.34
N ASP A 69 11.34 -8.76 6.83
CA ASP A 69 10.13 -8.34 7.53
C ASP A 69 10.06 -8.90 8.95
N LYS A 70 10.55 -10.14 9.16
CA LYS A 70 10.61 -10.75 10.49
C LYS A 70 11.47 -9.96 11.49
N CYS A 71 12.52 -9.27 11.02
CA CYS A 71 13.41 -8.53 11.92
C CYS A 71 12.73 -7.30 12.52
N ARG A 72 11.67 -6.79 11.88
CA ARG A 72 10.92 -5.59 12.30
C ARG A 72 10.32 -5.74 13.70
N GLN A 73 10.09 -6.96 14.17
CA GLN A 73 9.58 -7.21 15.52
C GLN A 73 10.52 -6.71 16.63
N TYR A 74 11.80 -6.51 16.32
CA TYR A 74 12.84 -6.02 17.24
C TYR A 74 13.11 -4.52 17.11
N ALA A 75 12.25 -3.80 16.40
CA ALA A 75 12.39 -2.37 16.16
C ALA A 75 11.07 -1.64 16.42
N ARG A 76 11.17 -0.43 16.94
CA ARG A 76 10.01 0.43 17.18
C ARG A 76 10.37 1.89 17.03
N CYS A 77 9.36 2.74 16.89
CA CYS A 77 9.54 4.18 17.00
C CYS A 77 9.24 4.63 18.42
N ASP A 78 10.12 5.46 18.96
CA ASP A 78 9.95 6.10 20.26
C ASP A 78 9.72 7.61 20.10
N THR A 79 8.91 8.18 20.99
CA THR A 79 8.59 9.61 21.04
C THR A 79 8.98 10.27 22.36
N SER A 80 9.59 9.54 23.29
CA SER A 80 9.88 10.03 24.65
C SER A 80 10.81 11.26 24.67
N GLY A 81 11.65 11.43 23.65
CA GLY A 81 12.56 12.57 23.48
C GLY A 81 11.99 13.78 22.74
N GLY A 82 10.68 13.81 22.44
CA GLY A 82 10.06 14.87 21.64
C GLY A 82 10.35 14.79 20.13
N SER A 83 11.10 13.78 19.70
CA SER A 83 11.35 13.43 18.31
C SER A 83 10.94 11.98 18.05
N CYS A 84 10.46 11.66 16.85
CA CYS A 84 10.15 10.30 16.43
C CYS A 84 11.44 9.57 16.01
N THR A 85 11.98 8.72 16.87
CA THR A 85 13.29 8.07 16.67
C THR A 85 13.16 6.56 16.59
N LEU A 86 13.93 5.94 15.70
CA LEU A 86 14.04 4.49 15.64
C LEU A 86 14.84 3.98 16.84
N VAL A 87 14.26 3.03 17.55
CA VAL A 87 14.91 2.29 18.64
C VAL A 87 14.90 0.81 18.25
N THR A 88 16.06 0.19 18.28
CA THR A 88 16.26 -1.23 17.97
C THR A 88 16.74 -1.98 19.20
N GLU A 89 16.33 -3.24 19.31
CA GLU A 89 16.87 -4.20 20.27
C GLU A 89 18.12 -4.87 19.67
N PRO A 90 19.05 -5.41 20.48
CA PRO A 90 20.24 -6.11 19.97
C PRO A 90 19.90 -7.22 18.96
N GLU A 91 18.76 -7.88 19.14
CA GLU A 91 18.20 -8.91 18.26
C GLU A 91 17.92 -8.40 16.84
N PHE A 92 17.64 -7.10 16.66
CA PHE A 92 17.45 -6.50 15.35
C PHE A 92 18.72 -6.60 14.51
N GLU A 93 19.88 -6.22 15.07
CA GLU A 93 21.16 -6.24 14.35
C GLU A 93 21.61 -7.66 14.04
N VAL A 94 21.37 -8.61 14.96
CA VAL A 94 21.64 -10.03 14.72
C VAL A 94 20.78 -10.56 13.57
N CYS A 95 19.47 -10.28 13.61
CA CYS A 95 18.53 -10.69 12.57
C CYS A 95 18.91 -10.06 11.22
N LYS A 96 19.13 -8.74 11.19
CA LYS A 96 19.51 -7.98 10.00
C LYS A 96 20.78 -8.53 9.37
N ALA A 97 21.85 -8.71 10.15
CA ALA A 97 23.12 -9.23 9.65
C ALA A 97 22.99 -10.65 9.07
N CYS A 98 22.10 -11.48 9.63
CA CYS A 98 21.83 -12.79 9.06
C CYS A 98 21.03 -12.68 7.75
N VAL A 99 20.00 -11.86 7.70
CA VAL A 99 19.15 -11.71 6.52
C VAL A 99 19.88 -11.03 5.35
N GLU A 100 20.76 -10.06 5.61
CA GLU A 100 21.59 -9.42 4.58
C GLU A 100 22.50 -10.44 3.86
N GLN A 101 22.93 -11.51 4.54
CA GLN A 101 23.68 -12.60 3.91
C GLN A 101 22.82 -13.42 2.94
N CYS A 102 21.49 -13.39 3.08
CA CYS A 102 20.57 -14.09 2.18
C CYS A 102 20.35 -13.35 0.86
N GLU A 103 20.76 -12.08 0.74
CA GLU A 103 20.68 -11.30 -0.50
C GLU A 103 21.62 -11.82 -1.61
N ILE A 104 22.55 -12.71 -1.28
CA ILE A 104 23.41 -13.38 -2.26
C ILE A 104 22.62 -14.25 -3.25
N TYR A 105 21.41 -14.67 -2.87
CA TYR A 105 20.56 -15.50 -3.69
C TYR A 105 19.68 -14.63 -4.59
N SER A 106 19.90 -14.71 -5.90
CA SER A 106 19.02 -14.08 -6.89
C SER A 106 17.66 -14.79 -7.03
N ASP A 107 17.57 -16.05 -6.59
CA ASP A 107 16.34 -16.82 -6.51
C ASP A 107 15.58 -16.47 -5.21
N PRO A 108 14.36 -15.90 -5.28
CA PRO A 108 13.62 -15.48 -4.10
C PRO A 108 13.29 -16.64 -3.14
N SER A 109 12.98 -17.83 -3.67
CA SER A 109 12.67 -18.99 -2.82
C SER A 109 13.89 -19.39 -1.98
N LYS A 110 15.09 -19.39 -2.58
CA LYS A 110 16.34 -19.65 -1.84
C LYS A 110 16.67 -18.55 -0.82
N ALA A 111 16.40 -17.28 -1.16
CA ALA A 111 16.59 -16.18 -0.22
C ALA A 111 15.68 -16.34 1.01
N PHE A 112 14.41 -16.69 0.82
CA PHE A 112 13.47 -16.95 1.93
C PHE A 112 13.80 -18.22 2.73
N GLU A 113 14.25 -19.30 2.07
CA GLU A 113 14.76 -20.50 2.76
C GLU A 113 15.99 -20.20 3.62
N CYS A 114 16.84 -19.27 3.18
CA CYS A 114 17.95 -18.75 3.96
C CYS A 114 17.44 -17.95 5.17
N GLU A 115 16.54 -16.97 4.95
CA GLU A 115 15.97 -16.15 6.02
C GLU A 115 15.27 -17.00 7.10
N ALA A 116 14.61 -18.10 6.72
CA ALA A 116 13.94 -19.00 7.66
C ALA A 116 14.86 -19.59 8.74
N LYS A 117 16.18 -19.54 8.55
CA LYS A 117 17.20 -20.07 9.48
C LYS A 117 17.79 -19.02 10.42
N CYS A 118 17.48 -17.73 10.23
CA CYS A 118 18.13 -16.60 10.93
C CYS A 118 17.67 -16.33 12.38
#